data_AF-A0A7J4FJA8-F1
#
_entry.id   AF-A0A7J4FJA8-F1
#
_cell.length_a   1.000
_cell.length_b   1.000
_cell.length_c   1.000
_cell.angle_alpha   90.00
_cell.angle_beta   90.00
_cell.angle_gamma   90.00
#
_symmetry.space_group_name_H-M   'P 1'
#
loop_
_entity.id
_entity.type
_entity.pdbx_description
1 polymer ?
#
loop_
_entity_poly.entity_id
_entity_poly.type
_entity_poly.pdbx_seq_one_letter_code
_entity_poly.pdbx_strand_id
1 'polypeptide(L)'
;MGRPLGYPFGCNEKFDAAVIIGQHAKSNTDGGHLCHTGSFEVEDLTINGISLGELGCNMLFAAYFGVSTVMVSGDRAAWEEALALVPNIEVASVKEGIKRVSATGLTGGQNKLFNGAAIHLHPEKARELIKEKAKKGTGKTP
;
A
#
# COMPACT_ATOMS: atom_id res chain seq x y z
N MET A 1 7.73 10.26 14.88
CA MET A 1 7.55 11.68 14.48
C MET A 1 7.37 11.73 12.97
N GLY A 2 6.23 12.23 12.47
CA GLY A 2 5.93 12.29 11.03
C GLY A 2 4.45 12.09 10.65
N ARG A 3 3.63 11.57 11.57
CA ARG A 3 2.17 11.50 11.40
C ARG A 3 1.54 12.54 12.34
N PRO A 4 1.25 13.77 11.88
CA PRO A 4 0.69 14.83 12.74
C PRO A 4 -0.73 14.51 13.23
N LEU A 5 -1.39 13.55 12.57
CA LEU A 5 -2.71 13.05 12.93
C LEU A 5 -2.58 11.60 13.41
N GLY A 6 -3.19 11.30 14.55
CA GLY A 6 -3.40 9.91 14.98
C GLY A 6 -4.30 9.19 14.00
N TYR A 7 -4.27 7.85 14.01
CA TYR A 7 -5.26 7.06 13.29
C TYR A 7 -6.66 7.54 13.71
N PRO A 8 -7.55 7.95 12.77
CA PRO A 8 -7.55 7.57 11.35
C PRO A 8 -7.08 8.63 10.34
N PHE A 9 -6.11 9.45 10.71
CA PHE A 9 -5.50 10.45 9.82
C PHE A 9 -6.49 11.50 9.31
N GLY A 10 -7.53 11.78 10.10
CA GLY A 10 -8.56 12.77 9.77
C GLY A 10 -9.62 12.30 8.76
N CYS A 11 -9.57 11.05 8.31
CA CYS A 11 -10.61 10.47 7.47
C CYS A 11 -11.96 10.42 8.22
N ASN A 12 -13.04 10.78 7.52
CA ASN A 12 -14.43 10.74 7.97
C ASN A 12 -15.36 10.74 6.75
N GLU A 13 -16.66 10.71 6.97
CA GLU A 13 -17.71 10.63 5.95
C GLU A 13 -17.83 11.87 5.03
N LYS A 14 -17.07 12.95 5.29
CA LYS A 14 -17.11 14.18 4.47
C LYS A 14 -16.21 14.13 3.23
N PHE A 15 -15.46 13.05 3.02
CA PHE A 15 -14.57 12.89 1.88
C PHE A 15 -15.23 12.04 0.80
N ASP A 16 -15.09 12.44 -0.46
CA ASP A 16 -15.65 11.69 -1.60
C ASP A 16 -14.81 10.45 -1.93
N ALA A 17 -13.50 10.50 -1.69
CA ALA A 17 -12.57 9.43 -2.05
C ALA A 17 -11.29 9.46 -1.19
N ALA A 18 -10.66 8.30 -1.06
CA ALA A 18 -9.34 8.12 -0.46
C ALA A 18 -8.28 7.75 -1.51
N VAL A 19 -7.07 8.28 -1.34
CA VAL A 19 -5.90 7.96 -2.16
C VAL A 19 -4.73 7.62 -1.25
N ILE A 20 -4.06 6.50 -1.50
CA ILE A 20 -2.91 6.04 -0.72
C ILE A 20 -1.64 6.24 -1.56
N ILE A 21 -0.64 6.94 -1.02
CA ILE A 21 0.59 7.28 -1.75
C ILE A 21 1.82 6.68 -1.06
N GLY A 22 2.69 6.05 -1.85
CA GLY A 22 3.99 5.53 -1.38
C GLY A 22 3.90 4.20 -0.61
N GLN A 23 2.83 3.42 -0.83
CA GLN A 23 2.57 2.17 -0.14
C GLN A 23 3.63 1.10 -0.47
N HIS A 24 3.93 0.25 0.52
CA HIS A 24 4.61 -1.02 0.33
C HIS A 24 3.66 -2.19 0.54
N ALA A 25 4.04 -3.36 0.01
CA ALA A 25 3.32 -4.60 0.24
C ALA A 25 3.31 -5.01 1.73
N LYS A 26 2.38 -5.89 2.11
CA LYS A 26 2.30 -6.51 3.44
C LYS A 26 3.52 -7.41 3.71
N SER A 27 3.69 -7.81 4.98
CA SER A 27 4.81 -8.67 5.38
C SER A 27 4.88 -9.96 4.56
N ASN A 28 6.11 -10.42 4.29
CA ASN A 28 6.41 -11.64 3.53
C ASN A 28 5.89 -11.68 2.09
N THR A 29 5.54 -10.53 1.49
CA THR A 29 5.16 -10.47 0.07
C THR A 29 6.38 -10.46 -0.84
N ASP A 30 6.40 -11.37 -1.80
CA ASP A 30 7.38 -11.41 -2.89
C ASP A 30 7.37 -10.10 -3.69
N GLY A 31 8.55 -9.51 -3.85
CA GLY A 31 8.73 -8.26 -4.59
C GLY A 31 8.28 -7.00 -3.90
N GLY A 32 7.89 -7.09 -2.62
CA GLY A 32 7.70 -5.92 -1.78
C GLY A 32 9.03 -5.22 -1.49
N HIS A 33 9.05 -3.89 -1.59
CA HIS A 33 10.19 -3.08 -1.13
C HIS A 33 9.92 -2.59 0.28
N LEU A 34 10.77 -2.98 1.24
CA LEU A 34 10.57 -2.73 2.67
C LEU A 34 9.21 -3.28 3.17
N CYS A 35 8.76 -4.41 2.63
CA CYS A 35 7.47 -4.97 2.99
C CYS A 35 7.42 -5.41 4.46
N HIS A 36 6.34 -5.03 5.14
CA HIS A 36 6.05 -5.32 6.53
C HIS A 36 4.58 -4.97 6.82
N THR A 37 4.09 -5.34 8.00
CA THR A 37 2.75 -4.98 8.46
C THR A 37 2.83 -4.30 9.82
N GLY A 38 2.87 -2.97 9.84
CA GLY A 38 2.99 -2.15 11.05
C GLY A 38 4.37 -2.18 11.72
N SER A 39 4.98 -3.36 11.83
CA SER A 39 6.38 -3.55 12.23
C SER A 39 7.02 -4.65 11.37
N PHE A 40 8.34 -4.61 11.21
CA PHE A 40 9.12 -5.67 10.54
C PHE A 40 9.14 -7.00 11.33
N GLU A 41 8.67 -7.00 12.59
CA GLU A 41 8.54 -8.19 13.43
C GLU A 41 7.21 -8.96 13.20
N VAL A 42 6.28 -8.41 12.42
CA VAL A 42 4.98 -9.04 12.17
C VAL A 42 5.09 -9.96 10.96
N GLU A 43 4.75 -11.24 11.14
CA GLU A 43 4.78 -12.26 10.09
C GLU A 43 3.53 -12.21 9.19
N ASP A 44 2.35 -12.06 9.79
CA ASP A 44 1.09 -11.93 9.07
C ASP A 44 0.05 -11.23 9.97
N LEU A 45 -0.90 -10.56 9.35
CA LEU A 45 -2.09 -10.00 10.00
C LEU A 45 -3.30 -10.45 9.20
N THR A 46 -4.26 -11.08 9.86
CA THR A 46 -5.49 -11.54 9.21
C THR A 46 -6.72 -10.84 9.77
N ILE A 47 -7.66 -10.52 8.88
CA ILE A 47 -9.01 -10.07 9.24
C ILE A 47 -9.98 -11.00 8.51
N ASN A 48 -10.83 -11.69 9.28
CA ASN A 48 -11.80 -12.67 8.74
C ASN A 48 -11.16 -13.72 7.82
N GLY A 49 -9.95 -14.19 8.16
CA GLY A 49 -9.21 -15.18 7.38
C GLY A 49 -8.52 -14.63 6.12
N ILE A 50 -8.62 -13.33 5.84
CA ILE A 50 -7.92 -12.66 4.74
C ILE A 50 -6.64 -12.05 5.29
N SER A 51 -5.48 -12.44 4.74
CA SER A 51 -4.17 -11.84 5.07
C SER A 51 -4.07 -10.43 4.47
N LEU A 52 -3.82 -9.44 5.32
CA LEU A 52 -3.77 -8.01 5.00
C LEU A 52 -2.50 -7.35 5.53
N GLY A 53 -2.06 -6.31 4.82
CA GLY A 53 -1.09 -5.34 5.33
C GLY A 53 -1.75 -4.03 5.77
N GLU A 54 -0.92 -3.03 6.02
CA GLU A 54 -1.39 -1.67 6.30
C GLU A 54 -2.28 -1.12 5.18
N LEU A 55 -2.01 -1.47 3.92
CA LEU A 55 -2.85 -1.13 2.77
C LEU A 55 -4.30 -1.57 2.98
N GLY A 56 -4.51 -2.86 3.22
CA GLY A 56 -5.84 -3.43 3.41
C GLY A 56 -6.54 -2.85 4.64
N CYS A 57 -5.83 -2.68 5.76
CA CYS A 57 -6.37 -2.05 6.96
C CYS A 57 -6.81 -0.61 6.71
N ASN A 58 -6.03 0.19 5.97
CA ASN A 58 -6.36 1.56 5.65
C ASN A 58 -7.57 1.64 4.69
N MET A 59 -7.66 0.74 3.71
CA MET A 59 -8.79 0.66 2.78
C MET A 59 -10.09 0.29 3.50
N LEU A 60 -10.05 -0.73 4.37
CA LEU A 60 -11.20 -1.13 5.20
C LEU A 60 -11.67 0.02 6.08
N PHE A 61 -10.71 0.78 6.62
CA PHE A 61 -11.02 1.91 7.47
C PHE A 61 -11.68 3.06 6.69
N ALA A 62 -11.17 3.42 5.51
CA ALA A 62 -11.84 4.41 4.66
C ALA A 62 -13.27 3.95 4.31
N ALA A 63 -13.43 2.66 3.98
CA ALA A 63 -14.73 2.06 3.68
C ALA A 63 -15.71 2.11 4.85
N TYR A 64 -15.23 2.02 6.10
CA TYR A 64 -16.07 2.19 7.29
C TYR A 64 -16.79 3.54 7.32
N PHE A 65 -16.14 4.60 6.82
CA PHE A 65 -16.74 5.94 6.67
C PHE A 65 -17.50 6.15 5.36
N GLY A 66 -17.72 5.10 4.56
CA GLY A 66 -18.31 5.21 3.23
C GLY A 66 -17.37 5.82 2.18
N VAL A 67 -16.09 6.00 2.50
CA VAL A 67 -15.10 6.61 1.60
C VAL A 67 -14.39 5.51 0.80
N SER A 68 -14.61 5.50 -0.52
CA SER A 68 -13.95 4.53 -1.40
C SER A 68 -12.48 4.89 -1.63
N THR A 69 -11.58 3.92 -1.47
CA THR A 69 -10.18 4.12 -1.91
C THR A 69 -10.11 3.95 -3.42
N VAL A 70 -9.82 5.03 -4.14
CA VAL A 70 -9.89 5.06 -5.61
C VAL A 70 -8.53 4.87 -6.29
N MET A 71 -7.43 5.12 -5.56
CA MET A 71 -6.09 5.02 -6.11
C MET A 71 -5.04 4.65 -5.07
N VAL A 72 -4.07 3.81 -5.47
CA VAL A 72 -2.88 3.46 -4.70
C VAL A 72 -1.61 3.71 -5.52
N SER A 73 -0.63 4.41 -4.95
CA SER A 73 0.74 4.44 -5.46
C SER A 73 1.67 3.69 -4.53
N GLY A 74 2.61 2.92 -5.08
CA GLY A 74 3.50 2.10 -4.27
C GLY A 74 4.47 1.26 -5.08
N ASP A 75 4.95 0.18 -4.46
CA ASP A 75 5.60 -0.89 -5.20
C ASP A 75 4.63 -1.77 -5.99
N ARG A 76 5.14 -2.54 -6.96
CA ARG A 76 4.33 -3.46 -7.77
C ARG A 76 3.57 -4.49 -6.94
N ALA A 77 4.14 -4.99 -5.86
CA ALA A 77 3.48 -5.98 -5.01
C ALA A 77 2.30 -5.37 -4.22
N ALA A 78 2.42 -4.12 -3.75
CA ALA A 78 1.32 -3.37 -3.14
C ALA A 78 0.17 -3.14 -4.13
N TRP A 79 0.46 -2.97 -5.42
CA TRP A 79 -0.57 -2.92 -6.46
C TRP A 79 -1.32 -4.26 -6.55
N GLU A 80 -0.62 -5.38 -6.64
CA GLU A 80 -1.24 -6.70 -6.72
C GLU A 80 -2.16 -6.96 -5.51
N GLU A 81 -1.73 -6.56 -4.31
CA GLU A 81 -2.57 -6.57 -3.10
C GLU A 81 -3.82 -5.68 -3.24
N ALA A 82 -3.66 -4.45 -3.75
CA ALA A 82 -4.79 -3.54 -3.94
C ALA A 82 -5.84 -4.11 -4.91
N LEU A 83 -5.40 -4.69 -6.04
CA LEU A 83 -6.31 -5.30 -7.02
C LEU A 83 -7.03 -6.54 -6.48
N ALA A 84 -6.33 -7.35 -5.66
CA ALA A 84 -6.95 -8.52 -5.04
C ALA A 84 -8.10 -8.13 -4.08
N LEU A 85 -8.03 -6.95 -3.47
CA LEU A 85 -9.07 -6.42 -2.59
C LEU A 85 -10.15 -5.64 -3.37
N VAL A 86 -9.75 -4.80 -4.32
CA VAL A 86 -10.64 -3.93 -5.11
C VAL A 86 -10.22 -4.00 -6.59
N PRO A 87 -10.83 -4.89 -7.41
CA PRO A 87 -10.38 -5.14 -8.78
C PRO A 87 -10.38 -3.92 -9.72
N ASN A 88 -11.18 -2.90 -9.43
CA ASN A 88 -11.34 -1.71 -10.29
C ASN A 88 -10.54 -0.48 -9.81
N ILE A 89 -9.71 -0.62 -8.77
CA ILE A 89 -8.92 0.47 -8.21
C ILE A 89 -7.83 0.94 -9.19
N GLU A 90 -7.55 2.24 -9.23
CA GLU A 90 -6.40 2.74 -9.99
C GLU A 90 -5.10 2.53 -9.22
N VAL A 91 -4.03 2.26 -9.95
CA VAL A 91 -2.73 1.99 -9.35
C VAL A 91 -1.58 2.63 -10.12
N ALA A 92 -0.63 3.16 -9.37
CA ALA A 92 0.63 3.70 -9.87
C ALA A 92 1.80 2.97 -9.22
N SER A 93 2.23 1.87 -9.85
CA SER A 93 3.49 1.19 -9.50
C SER A 93 4.67 2.08 -9.91
N VAL A 94 5.38 2.62 -8.93
CA VAL A 94 6.51 3.55 -9.15
C VAL A 94 7.85 2.95 -8.76
N LYS A 95 7.84 1.75 -8.17
CA LYS A 95 9.02 1.00 -7.76
C LYS A 95 8.71 -0.50 -7.73
N GLU A 96 9.75 -1.33 -7.71
CA GLU A 96 9.62 -2.78 -7.58
C GLU A 96 10.72 -3.33 -6.69
N GLY A 97 10.36 -4.09 -5.64
CA GLY A 97 11.33 -4.80 -4.81
C GLY A 97 11.93 -5.98 -5.57
N ILE A 98 13.19 -6.30 -5.28
CA ILE A 98 13.94 -7.33 -6.04
C ILE A 98 13.86 -8.74 -5.45
N LYS A 99 13.51 -8.88 -4.18
CA LYS A 99 13.44 -10.18 -3.50
C LYS A 99 12.18 -10.94 -3.93
N ARG A 100 12.28 -12.28 -3.97
CA ARG A 100 11.23 -13.21 -4.41
C ARG A 100 11.18 -14.46 -3.51
N VAL A 101 11.49 -14.28 -2.23
CA VAL A 101 11.34 -15.32 -1.21
C VAL A 101 10.88 -14.66 0.08
N SER A 102 10.18 -15.44 0.92
CA SER A 102 9.68 -14.97 2.22
C SER A 102 10.81 -14.55 3.16
N ALA A 103 10.53 -13.53 3.99
CA ALA A 103 11.38 -13.08 5.08
C ALA A 103 11.05 -13.78 6.42
N THR A 104 10.17 -14.78 6.42
CA THR A 104 9.73 -15.49 7.62
C THR A 104 10.89 -16.03 8.44
N GLY A 105 10.83 -15.81 9.75
CA GLY A 105 11.85 -16.24 10.70
C GLY A 105 13.07 -15.33 10.77
N LEU A 106 13.12 -14.25 9.99
CA LEU A 106 14.11 -13.19 10.16
C LEU A 106 13.69 -12.25 11.29
N THR A 107 14.66 -11.77 12.08
CA THR A 107 14.42 -10.64 13.00
C THR A 107 14.00 -9.39 12.23
N GLY A 108 13.33 -8.42 12.85
CA GLY A 108 12.91 -7.21 12.16
C GLY A 108 14.07 -6.42 11.52
N GLY A 109 15.25 -6.42 12.13
CA GLY A 109 16.46 -5.83 11.54
C GLY A 109 16.92 -6.56 10.28
N GLN A 110 16.89 -7.89 10.29
CA GLN A 110 17.22 -8.72 9.12
C GLN A 110 16.17 -8.60 8.01
N ASN A 111 14.87 -8.60 8.36
CA ASN A 111 13.77 -8.42 7.41
C ASN A 111 13.90 -7.09 6.66
N LYS A 112 14.15 -5.99 7.39
CA LYS A 112 14.36 -4.67 6.79
C LYS A 112 15.52 -4.64 5.79
N LEU A 113 16.66 -5.25 6.14
CA LEU A 113 17.82 -5.34 5.25
C LEU A 113 17.54 -6.23 4.04
N PHE A 114 16.88 -7.37 4.28
CA PHE A 114 16.53 -8.36 3.27
C PHE A 114 15.67 -7.73 2.17
N ASN A 115 14.66 -6.96 2.54
CA ASN A 115 13.72 -6.29 1.63
C ASN A 115 14.13 -4.88 1.21
N GLY A 116 15.38 -4.46 1.46
CA GLY A 116 15.81 -3.06 1.31
C GLY A 116 16.16 -2.59 -0.11
N ALA A 117 16.18 -3.48 -1.11
CA ALA A 117 16.59 -3.15 -2.47
C ALA A 117 15.41 -3.11 -3.44
N ALA A 118 15.39 -2.11 -4.32
CA ALA A 118 14.33 -1.89 -5.29
C ALA A 118 14.81 -1.17 -6.56
N ILE A 119 14.07 -1.36 -7.66
CA ILE A 119 14.20 -0.61 -8.90
C ILE A 119 13.13 0.49 -8.90
N HIS A 120 13.52 1.73 -9.14
CA HIS A 120 12.62 2.89 -9.10
C HIS A 120 12.41 3.48 -10.50
N LEU A 121 11.21 3.98 -10.76
CA LEU A 121 10.99 4.91 -11.87
C LEU A 121 11.73 6.23 -11.59
N HIS A 122 12.15 6.90 -12.66
CA HIS A 122 12.63 8.28 -12.56
C HIS A 122 11.57 9.17 -11.86
N PRO A 123 11.94 10.08 -10.95
CA PRO A 123 10.97 10.85 -10.17
C PRO A 123 9.94 11.62 -10.99
N GLU A 124 10.32 12.13 -12.17
CA GLU A 124 9.37 12.79 -13.07
C GLU A 124 8.32 11.82 -13.62
N LYS A 125 8.76 10.63 -14.05
CA LYS A 125 7.86 9.58 -14.54
C LYS A 125 6.95 9.04 -13.46
N ALA A 126 7.45 8.89 -12.24
CA ALA A 126 6.63 8.53 -11.09
C ALA A 126 5.53 9.58 -10.83
N ARG A 127 5.87 10.88 -10.86
CA ARG A 127 4.88 11.96 -10.66
C ARG A 127 3.86 12.05 -11.79
N GLU A 128 4.28 11.88 -13.04
CA GLU A 128 3.39 11.83 -14.21
C GLU A 128 2.36 10.70 -14.04
N LEU A 129 2.83 9.49 -13.72
CA LEU A 129 1.97 8.32 -13.53
C LEU A 129 1.01 8.50 -12.35
N ILE A 130 1.49 8.99 -11.21
CA ILE A 130 0.64 9.25 -10.03
C ILE A 130 -0.47 10.25 -10.38
N LYS A 131 -0.15 11.34 -11.09
CA LYS A 131 -1.15 12.33 -11.52
C LYS A 131 -2.19 11.74 -12.47
N GLU A 132 -1.75 10.97 -13.46
CA GLU A 132 -2.65 10.31 -14.42
C GLU A 132 -3.63 9.38 -13.71
N LYS A 133 -3.12 8.56 -12.80
CA LYS A 133 -3.89 7.56 -12.06
C LYS A 133 -4.83 8.18 -11.03
N ALA A 134 -4.39 9.22 -10.34
CA ALA A 134 -5.25 9.99 -9.46
C ALA A 134 -6.44 10.60 -10.22
N LYS A 135 -6.19 11.23 -11.39
CA LYS A 135 -7.25 11.81 -12.23
C LYS A 135 -8.25 10.76 -12.71
N LYS A 136 -7.77 9.56 -13.09
CA LYS A 136 -8.64 8.45 -13.49
C LYS A 136 -9.46 7.93 -12.30
N GLY A 137 -8.86 7.80 -11.12
CA GLY A 137 -9.53 7.31 -9.93
C GLY A 137 -10.65 8.22 -9.47
N THR A 138 -10.40 9.53 -9.38
CA THR A 138 -11.42 10.50 -8.95
C THR A 138 -12.53 10.72 -9.97
N GLY A 139 -12.28 10.43 -11.25
CA GLY A 139 -13.30 10.50 -12.30
C GLY A 139 -14.30 9.33 -12.31
N LYS A 140 -14.11 8.30 -11.46
CA LYS A 140 -15.01 7.13 -11.33
C LYS A 140 -15.94 7.22 -10.12
N THR A 141 -15.84 8.30 -9.34
CA THR A 141 -16.68 8.52 -8.15
C THR A 141 -18.11 8.86 -8.60
N PRO A 142 -19.16 8.25 -8.03
CA PRO A 142 -20.56 8.52 -8.41
C PRO A 142 -20.99 9.97 -8.20
#